data_AF-A0A382GJH5-F1
#
_entry.id   AF-A0A382GJH5-F1
#
_cell.length_a   1.000
_cell.length_b   1.000
_cell.length_c   1.000
_cell.angle_alpha   90.00
_cell.angle_beta   90.00
_cell.angle_gamma   90.00
#
_symmetry.space_group_name_H-M   'P 1'
#
loop_
_entity.id
_entity.type
_entity.pdbx_description
1 polymer ?
#
loop_
_entity_poly.entity_id
_entity_poly.type
_entity_poly.pdbx_seq_one_letter_code
_entity_poly.pdbx_strand_id
1 'polypeptide(L)'
;MNDIGEFTLMVALATSLYGTVAYVMAARGNRIDLYLSADKAPLITWACIVISSIALWKAFFTNDFSLQYVYAYSNIELDYFYKFSSFWGGQKGSLLFWALILTSYMMVVHIQNRSKNLIVVPYAMA
;
A
#
# COMPACT_ATOMS: atom_id res chain seq x y z
N MET A 1 -10.48 5.95 16.71
CA MET A 1 -9.18 6.46 16.20
C MET A 1 -8.29 5.26 15.92
N ASN A 2 -8.22 4.78 14.68
CA ASN A 2 -7.28 3.73 14.29
C ASN A 2 -5.98 4.42 13.83
N ASP A 3 -5.28 5.04 14.77
CA ASP A 3 -4.11 5.91 14.50
C ASP A 3 -3.04 5.18 13.67
N ILE A 4 -2.91 3.87 13.87
CA ILE A 4 -1.95 3.04 13.13
C ILE A 4 -2.29 2.95 11.64
N GLY A 5 -3.57 2.76 11.29
CA GLY A 5 -3.99 2.59 9.90
C GLY A 5 -3.84 3.88 9.10
N GLU A 6 -4.14 5.02 9.72
CA GLU A 6 -3.96 6.34 9.11
C GLU A 6 -2.48 6.73 9.02
N PHE A 7 -1.72 6.55 10.10
CA PHE A 7 -0.29 6.85 10.12
C PHE A 7 0.48 6.04 9.07
N THR A 8 0.19 4.74 8.94
CA THR A 8 0.83 3.90 7.92
C THR A 8 0.49 4.34 6.51
N LEU A 9 -0.71 4.84 6.23
CA LEU A 9 -1.05 5.41 4.92
C LEU A 9 -0.30 6.71 4.63
N MET A 10 -0.09 7.57 5.63
CA MET A 10 0.73 8.77 5.47
C MET A 10 2.19 8.41 5.15
N VAL A 11 2.75 7.40 5.84
CA VAL A 11 4.09 6.89 5.55
C VAL A 11 4.16 6.26 4.16
N ALA A 12 3.14 5.50 3.75
CA ALA A 12 3.05 4.94 2.40
C ALA A 12 3.07 6.05 1.33
N LEU A 13 2.31 7.12 1.54
CA LEU A 13 2.28 8.27 0.63
C LEU A 13 3.65 8.96 0.55
N ALA A 14 4.26 9.29 1.69
CA ALA A 14 5.56 9.94 1.74
C ALA A 14 6.66 9.10 1.07
N THR A 15 6.66 7.79 1.32
CA THR A 15 7.64 6.85 0.75
C THR A 15 7.43 6.63 -0.74
N SER A 16 6.18 6.62 -1.22
CA SER A 16 5.87 6.51 -2.66
C SER A 16 6.35 7.73 -3.43
N LEU A 17 6.11 8.95 -2.91
CA LEU A 17 6.58 10.19 -3.52
C LEU A 17 8.11 10.26 -3.55
N TYR A 18 8.75 9.88 -2.44
CA TYR A 18 10.21 9.78 -2.39
C TYR A 18 10.74 8.76 -3.41
N GLY A 19 10.13 7.57 -3.47
CA GLY A 19 10.50 6.50 -4.40
C GLY A 19 10.45 6.97 -5.85
N THR A 20 9.34 7.55 -6.29
CA THR A 20 9.19 8.10 -7.64
C THR A 20 10.27 9.13 -7.96
N VAL A 21 10.49 10.12 -7.08
CA VAL A 21 11.51 11.16 -7.32
C VAL A 21 12.91 10.55 -7.37
N ALA A 22 13.24 9.64 -6.45
CA ALA A 22 14.55 9.01 -6.39
C ALA A 22 14.81 8.12 -7.60
N TYR A 23 13.82 7.33 -8.06
CA TYR A 23 13.94 6.51 -9.28
C TYR A 23 14.12 7.36 -10.54
N VAL A 24 13.36 8.46 -10.69
CA VAL A 24 13.53 9.39 -11.83
C VAL A 24 14.92 10.04 -11.83
N MET A 25 15.41 10.47 -10.67
CA MET A 25 16.74 11.07 -10.54
C MET A 25 17.85 10.05 -10.79
N ALA A 26 17.69 8.82 -10.29
CA ALA A 26 18.64 7.73 -10.53
C ALA A 26 18.71 7.38 -12.02
N ALA A 27 17.56 7.28 -12.70
CA ALA A 27 17.46 6.98 -14.12
C ALA A 27 18.09 8.07 -15.01
N ARG A 28 17.91 9.36 -14.67
CA ARG A 28 18.48 10.48 -15.45
C ARG A 28 19.96 10.71 -15.16
N GLY A 29 20.40 10.51 -13.92
CA GLY A 29 21.75 10.86 -13.47
C GLY A 29 22.75 9.71 -13.45
N ASN A 30 22.32 8.48 -13.79
CA ASN A 30 23.08 7.25 -13.62
C ASN A 30 23.70 7.11 -12.20
N ARG A 31 22.98 7.60 -11.19
CA ARG A 31 23.45 7.65 -9.79
C ARG A 31 23.05 6.38 -9.06
N ILE A 32 24.01 5.48 -8.90
CA ILE A 32 23.83 4.18 -8.23
C ILE A 32 23.40 4.36 -6.77
N ASP A 33 23.91 5.39 -6.08
CA ASP A 33 23.57 5.64 -4.67
C ASP A 33 22.08 5.93 -4.46
N LEU A 34 21.46 6.70 -5.38
CA LEU A 34 20.03 6.99 -5.35
C LEU A 34 19.19 5.76 -5.69
N TYR A 35 19.67 4.92 -6.63
CA TYR A 35 19.02 3.65 -6.94
C TYR A 35 18.98 2.72 -5.72
N LEU A 36 20.10 2.55 -5.01
CA LEU A 36 20.17 1.70 -3.81
C LEU A 36 19.27 2.20 -2.68
N SER A 37 19.05 3.52 -2.59
CA SER A 37 18.08 4.10 -1.66
C SER A 37 16.63 3.87 -2.09
N ALA A 38 16.34 4.10 -3.38
CA ALA A 38 15.02 3.93 -3.98
C ALA A 38 14.55 2.46 -4.00
N ASP A 39 15.46 1.49 -4.06
CA ASP A 39 15.19 0.05 -4.06
C ASP A 39 14.30 -0.38 -2.87
N LYS A 40 14.41 0.30 -1.73
CA LYS A 40 13.63 0.00 -0.53
C LYS A 40 12.25 0.64 -0.50
N ALA A 41 12.02 1.72 -1.24
CA ALA A 41 10.76 2.47 -1.20
C ALA A 41 9.53 1.60 -1.59
N PRO A 42 9.57 0.81 -2.68
CA PRO A 42 8.47 -0.08 -3.05
C PRO A 42 8.05 -1.06 -1.94
N LEU A 43 9.04 -1.64 -1.25
CA LEU A 43 8.81 -2.56 -0.13
C LEU A 43 8.12 -1.84 1.04
N ILE A 44 8.60 -0.65 1.40
CA ILE A 44 8.05 0.12 2.52
C ILE A 44 6.61 0.54 2.21
N THR A 45 6.36 1.08 1.02
CA THR A 45 5.01 1.46 0.58
C THR A 45 4.05 0.27 0.60
N TRP A 46 4.46 -0.88 0.06
CA TRP A 46 3.66 -2.11 0.08
C TRP A 46 3.36 -2.58 1.50
N ALA A 47 4.38 -2.65 2.38
CA ALA A 47 4.21 -3.09 3.76
C ALA A 47 3.23 -2.18 4.53
N CYS A 48 3.34 -0.86 4.37
CA CYS A 48 2.42 0.09 4.99
C CYS A 48 0.97 -0.09 4.51
N ILE A 49 0.75 -0.33 3.21
CA ILE A 49 -0.60 -0.57 2.67
C ILE A 49 -1.18 -1.89 3.17
N VAL A 50 -0.37 -2.95 3.26
CA VAL A 50 -0.77 -4.23 3.85
C VAL A 50 -1.17 -4.05 5.31
N ILE A 51 -0.36 -3.34 6.11
CA ILE A 51 -0.66 -3.09 7.53
C ILE A 51 -1.98 -2.32 7.67
N SER A 52 -2.19 -1.26 6.88
CA SER A 52 -3.43 -0.50 6.90
C SER A 52 -4.64 -1.35 6.49
N SER A 53 -4.47 -2.23 5.49
CA SER A 53 -5.52 -3.15 5.04
C SER A 53 -5.90 -4.17 6.13
N ILE A 54 -4.91 -4.75 6.80
CA ILE A 54 -5.13 -5.68 7.91
C ILE A 54 -5.79 -4.96 9.10
N ALA A 55 -5.38 -3.73 9.41
CA ALA A 55 -5.99 -2.94 10.46
C ALA A 55 -7.48 -2.67 10.19
N LEU A 56 -7.84 -2.41 8.93
CA LEU A 56 -9.24 -2.21 8.54
C LEU A 56 -10.06 -3.51 8.60
N TRP A 57 -9.53 -4.64 8.11
CA TRP A 57 -10.20 -5.94 8.27
C TRP A 57 -10.40 -6.31 9.73
N LYS A 58 -9.38 -6.10 10.57
CA LYS A 58 -9.49 -6.32 12.01
C LYS A 58 -10.63 -5.50 12.59
N ALA A 59 -10.73 -4.22 12.23
CA ALA A 59 -11.81 -3.35 12.68
C ALA A 59 -13.20 -3.85 12.24
N PHE A 60 -13.33 -4.37 11.01
CA PHE A 60 -14.57 -5.01 10.55
C PHE A 60 -14.93 -6.26 11.37
N PHE A 61 -13.97 -7.13 11.66
CA PHE A 61 -14.20 -8.37 12.41
C PHE A 61 -14.44 -8.14 13.91
N THR A 62 -13.84 -7.11 14.50
CA THR A 62 -14.08 -6.73 15.90
C THR A 62 -15.29 -5.81 16.05
N ASN A 63 -16.00 -5.47 14.96
CA ASN A 63 -17.10 -4.52 14.94
C ASN A 63 -16.73 -3.17 15.58
N ASP A 64 -15.54 -2.64 15.27
CA ASP A 64 -15.11 -1.34 15.80
C ASP A 64 -15.84 -0.18 15.09
N PHE A 65 -17.00 0.18 15.65
CA PHE A 65 -17.84 1.28 15.18
C PHE A 65 -17.30 2.67 15.52
N SER A 66 -16.15 2.80 16.19
CA SER A 66 -15.46 4.09 16.31
C SER A 66 -15.02 4.60 14.92
N LEU A 67 -14.79 3.69 13.98
CA LEU A 67 -14.52 4.02 12.59
C LEU A 67 -15.82 4.24 11.82
N GLN A 68 -16.01 5.47 11.34
CA GLN A 68 -17.15 5.83 10.50
C GLN A 68 -17.32 4.89 9.29
N TYR A 69 -16.20 4.42 8.71
CA TYR A 69 -16.26 3.49 7.59
C TYR A 69 -16.82 2.11 7.99
N VAL A 70 -16.42 1.58 9.15
CA VAL A 70 -16.94 0.29 9.64
C VAL A 70 -18.43 0.42 10.00
N TYR A 71 -18.80 1.53 10.65
CA TYR A 71 -20.19 1.84 10.98
C TYR A 71 -21.09 1.96 9.73
N ALA A 72 -20.60 2.54 8.65
CA ALA A 72 -21.38 2.74 7.43
C ALA A 72 -21.55 1.47 6.58
N TYR A 73 -20.63 0.50 6.67
CA TYR A 73 -20.56 -0.64 5.74
C TYR A 73 -20.59 -2.02 6.41
N SER A 74 -20.79 -2.12 7.73
CA SER A 74 -20.88 -3.39 8.46
C SER A 74 -21.93 -3.35 9.57
N ASN A 75 -22.41 -4.52 9.97
CA ASN A 75 -23.34 -4.71 11.09
C ASN A 75 -22.85 -5.89 11.95
N ILE A 76 -23.24 -5.93 13.23
CA ILE A 76 -22.89 -6.98 14.18
C ILE A 76 -23.39 -8.35 13.67
N GLU A 77 -24.62 -8.40 13.14
CA GLU A 77 -25.29 -9.60 12.66
C GLU A 77 -24.80 -10.11 11.29
N LEU A 78 -23.90 -9.35 10.62
CA LEU A 78 -23.36 -9.78 9.34
C LEU A 78 -22.43 -10.99 9.52
N ASP A 79 -22.59 -11.99 8.65
CA ASP A 79 -21.67 -13.12 8.60
C ASP A 79 -20.25 -12.68 8.20
N TYR A 80 -19.24 -13.42 8.64
CA TYR A 80 -17.83 -13.12 8.45
C TYR A 80 -17.46 -12.95 6.98
N PHE A 81 -18.06 -13.73 6.08
CA PHE A 81 -17.84 -13.61 4.64
C PHE A 81 -18.28 -12.24 4.10
N TYR A 82 -19.44 -11.74 4.53
CA TYR A 82 -19.91 -10.42 4.13
C TYR A 82 -19.10 -9.30 4.78
N LYS A 83 -18.64 -9.46 6.03
CA LYS A 83 -17.72 -8.50 6.67
C LYS A 83 -16.40 -8.38 5.94
N PHE A 84 -15.89 -9.48 5.38
CA PHE A 84 -14.71 -9.43 4.53
C PHE A 84 -14.95 -8.56 3.28
N SER A 85 -16.14 -8.70 2.66
CA SER A 85 -16.52 -7.91 1.49
C SER A 85 -16.79 -6.43 1.77
N SER A 86 -17.16 -6.08 3.01
CA SER A 86 -17.32 -4.70 3.45
C SER A 86 -16.05 -3.85 3.31
N PHE A 87 -14.88 -4.50 3.25
CA PHE A 87 -13.58 -3.84 3.07
C PHE A 87 -13.54 -2.91 1.84
N TRP A 88 -14.19 -3.30 0.75
CA TRP A 88 -14.21 -2.54 -0.51
C TRP A 88 -15.59 -2.00 -0.86
N GLY A 89 -16.55 -2.01 0.08
CA GLY A 89 -17.94 -1.63 -0.17
C GLY A 89 -18.17 -0.14 -0.42
N GLY A 90 -17.26 0.72 0.05
CA GLY A 90 -17.32 2.18 -0.14
C GLY A 90 -16.03 2.78 -0.69
N GLN A 91 -16.12 3.99 -1.27
CA GLN A 91 -15.02 4.66 -1.99
C GLN A 91 -13.66 4.59 -1.29
N LYS A 92 -13.59 4.93 0.01
CA LYS A 92 -12.33 4.93 0.78
C LYS A 92 -11.68 3.54 0.84
N GLY A 93 -12.46 2.50 1.12
CA GLY A 93 -11.95 1.13 1.17
C GLY A 93 -11.69 0.54 -0.22
N SER A 94 -12.47 0.91 -1.24
CA SER A 94 -12.16 0.50 -2.62
C SER A 94 -10.81 1.07 -3.08
N LEU A 95 -10.47 2.32 -2.72
CA LEU A 95 -9.15 2.89 -3.01
C LEU A 95 -8.03 2.12 -2.31
N LEU A 96 -8.23 1.75 -1.04
CA LEU A 96 -7.25 0.95 -0.30
C LEU A 96 -7.08 -0.45 -0.93
N PHE A 97 -8.18 -1.07 -1.36
CA PHE A 97 -8.17 -2.36 -2.05
C PHE A 97 -7.38 -2.31 -3.37
N TRP A 98 -7.65 -1.30 -4.20
CA TRP A 98 -6.89 -1.11 -5.44
C TRP A 98 -5.42 -0.82 -5.16
N ALA A 99 -5.10 0.00 -4.16
CA ALA A 99 -3.73 0.26 -3.76
C ALA A 99 -3.02 -1.03 -3.29
N LEU A 100 -3.71 -1.90 -2.55
CA LEU A 100 -3.18 -3.20 -2.12
C LEU A 100 -2.85 -4.09 -3.31
N ILE A 101 -3.74 -4.19 -4.31
CA ILE A 101 -3.49 -4.97 -5.53
C ILE A 101 -2.31 -4.40 -6.31
N LEU A 102 -2.32 -3.11 -6.60
CA LEU A 102 -1.31 -2.44 -7.42
C LEU A 102 0.08 -2.51 -6.78
N THR A 103 0.18 -2.25 -5.48
CA THR A 103 1.47 -2.35 -4.77
C THR A 103 1.96 -3.79 -4.64
N SER A 104 1.05 -4.77 -4.52
CA SER A 104 1.43 -6.19 -4.53
C SER A 104 1.98 -6.59 -5.90
N TYR A 105 1.34 -6.16 -6.99
CA TYR A 105 1.84 -6.40 -8.34
C TYR A 105 3.21 -5.73 -8.56
N MET A 106 3.35 -4.46 -8.18
CA MET A 106 4.62 -3.74 -8.21
C MET A 106 5.71 -4.48 -7.44
N MET A 107 5.42 -4.95 -6.22
CA MET A 107 6.38 -5.69 -5.40
C MET A 107 6.83 -7.00 -6.07
N VAL A 108 5.89 -7.74 -6.66
CA VAL A 108 6.19 -8.97 -7.41
C VAL A 108 7.09 -8.69 -8.61
N VAL A 109 6.78 -7.65 -9.40
CA VAL A 109 7.60 -7.23 -10.56
C VAL A 109 8.99 -6.79 -10.10
N HIS A 110 9.07 -6.02 -9.02
CA HIS A 110 10.32 -5.53 -8.45
C HIS A 110 11.24 -6.69 -8.01
N ILE A 111 10.72 -7.66 -7.24
CA ILE A 111 11.49 -8.83 -6.79
C ILE A 111 12.01 -9.65 -7.97
N GLN A 112 11.22 -9.82 -9.03
CA GLN A 112 11.61 -10.61 -10.20
C GLN A 112 12.68 -9.93 -11.07
N ASN A 113 12.68 -8.58 -11.11
CA ASN A 113 13.51 -7.82 -12.05
C ASN A 113 14.70 -7.11 -11.41
N ARG A 114 14.74 -6.94 -10.08
CA ARG A 114 15.81 -6.22 -9.36
C ARG A 114 17.23 -6.74 -9.62
N SER A 115 17.39 -8.01 -10.00
CA SER A 115 18.70 -8.62 -10.34
C SER A 115 18.92 -8.85 -11.83
N LYS A 116 17.86 -8.82 -12.65
CA LYS A 116 17.91 -9.18 -14.08
C LYS A 116 18.03 -7.97 -15.00
N ASN A 117 17.34 -6.87 -14.68
CA ASN A 117 17.15 -5.75 -15.60
C ASN A 117 17.45 -4.39 -14.94
N LEU A 118 18.68 -4.21 -14.44
CA LEU A 118 19.11 -3.00 -13.71
C LEU A 118 18.92 -1.69 -14.50
N ILE A 119 18.89 -1.75 -15.82
CA ILE A 119 18.67 -0.58 -16.70
C ILE A 119 17.18 -0.20 -16.77
N VAL A 120 16.27 -1.19 -16.76
CA VAL A 120 14.83 -0.97 -17.00
C VAL A 120 14.07 -0.72 -15.69
N VAL A 121 14.52 -1.35 -14.60
CA VAL A 121 13.89 -1.24 -13.27
C VAL A 121 13.71 0.22 -12.81
N PRO A 122 14.69 1.14 -12.96
CA PRO A 122 14.49 2.53 -12.54
C PRO A 122 13.37 3.26 -13.28
N TYR A 123 13.14 2.93 -14.56
CA TYR A 123 12.07 3.54 -15.35
C TYR A 123 10.71 2.89 -15.08
N ALA A 124 10.69 1.59 -14.80
CA ALA A 124 9.46 0.86 -14.50
C ALA A 124 8.93 1.11 -13.08
N MET A 125 9.82 1.48 -12.15
CA MET A 125 9.50 1.71 -10.73
C MET A 125 9.32 3.20 -10.36
N ALA A 126 9.59 4.11 -11.30
CA ALA A 126 9.35 5.55 -11.16
C ALA A 126 7.86 5.88 -11.28
#